data_AF-A0A660Y0D7-F1
#
_entry.id   AF-A0A660Y0D7-F1
#
_cell.length_a   1.000
_cell.length_b   1.000
_cell.length_c   1.000
_cell.angle_alpha   90.00
_cell.angle_beta   90.00
_cell.angle_gamma   90.00
#
_symmetry.space_group_name_H-M   'P 1'
#
loop_
_entity.id
_entity.type
_entity.pdbx_description
1 polymer ?
#
loop_
_entity_poly.entity_id
_entity_poly.type
_entity_poly.pdbx_seq_one_letter_code
_entity_poly.pdbx_strand_id
1 'polypeptide(L)'
;MISCYQFKNTISRYIDRDVSFRSRKSFEKHMESCPDCKKLYQSILATKQAMNQLPEVTVSDDFLEKLRTKIVADRNARIEASLKKGFFPNRIPSFTYGFAAALLAVLVGFYFFELKPVAKTMQMPPSIVQDRIRRQSNPPLNPHTSTPVAGQGEFASSVHDSDSLDNINEKNTQGHPEFQDKIKTVKQEY
;
A
#
# COMPACT_ATOMS: atom_id res chain seq x y z
N MET A 1 31.17 6.56 41.05
CA MET A 1 31.28 7.98 40.65
C MET A 1 31.72 8.01 39.20
N ILE A 2 31.17 8.86 38.33
CA ILE A 2 31.61 8.89 36.92
C ILE A 2 32.99 9.53 36.81
N SER A 3 33.77 9.16 35.79
CA SER A 3 35.07 9.76 35.52
C SER A 3 34.92 11.08 34.74
N CYS A 4 35.94 11.94 34.76
CA CYS A 4 35.95 13.17 33.96
C CYS A 4 35.79 12.89 32.45
N TYR A 5 36.27 11.74 31.98
CA TYR A 5 36.08 11.29 30.60
C TYR A 5 34.59 11.02 30.30
N GLN A 6 33.91 10.26 31.17
CA GLN A 6 32.48 9.98 31.03
C GLN A 6 31.64 11.26 31.14
N PHE A 7 32.03 12.19 32.02
CA PHE A 7 31.41 13.51 32.11
C PHE A 7 31.51 14.28 30.79
N LYS A 8 32.73 14.38 30.22
CA LYS A 8 32.95 15.05 28.92
C LYS A 8 32.15 14.41 27.78
N ASN A 9 31.98 13.10 27.78
CA ASN A 9 31.21 12.40 26.75
C ASN A 9 29.69 12.58 26.89
N THR A 10 29.21 12.90 28.09
CA THR A 10 27.77 13.03 28.39
C THR A 10 27.31 14.47 28.51
N ILE A 11 28.22 15.45 28.47
CA ILE A 11 27.92 16.87 28.68
C ILE A 11 26.92 17.44 27.67
N SER A 12 27.08 17.13 26.38
CA SER A 12 26.18 17.63 25.33
C SER A 12 24.76 17.08 25.54
N ARG A 13 24.65 15.77 25.79
CA ARG A 13 23.36 15.12 26.09
C ARG A 13 22.70 15.72 27.34
N TYR A 14 23.48 16.02 28.37
CA TYR A 14 22.96 16.68 29.57
C TYR A 14 22.41 18.09 29.27
N ILE A 15 23.13 18.89 28.47
CA ILE A 15 22.71 20.23 28.05
C ILE A 15 21.44 20.19 27.19
N ASP A 16 21.32 19.18 26.35
CA ASP A 16 20.16 18.95 25.48
C ASP A 16 19.01 18.22 26.19
N ARG A 17 19.13 17.98 27.50
CA ARG A 17 18.17 17.26 28.34
C ARG A 17 17.89 15.82 27.91
N ASP A 18 18.80 15.21 27.16
CA ASP A 18 18.75 13.83 26.66
C ASP A 18 19.55 12.86 27.55
N VAL A 19 19.30 12.91 28.87
CA VAL A 19 19.95 12.03 29.85
C VAL A 19 18.91 11.41 30.78
N SER A 20 19.07 10.11 31.07
CA SER A 20 18.22 9.44 32.04
C SER A 20 18.39 10.03 33.44
N PHE A 21 17.36 9.94 34.28
CA PHE A 21 17.38 10.47 35.65
C PHE A 21 18.58 9.97 36.48
N ARG A 22 18.93 8.68 36.33
CA ARG A 22 20.08 8.07 37.01
C ARG A 22 21.40 8.69 36.58
N SER A 23 21.58 8.88 35.27
CA SER A 23 22.79 9.49 34.70
C SER A 23 22.88 10.98 35.04
N ARG A 24 21.75 11.68 35.09
CA ARG A 24 21.69 13.07 35.51
C ARG A 24 22.22 13.27 36.93
N LYS A 25 21.76 12.46 37.89
CA LYS A 25 22.20 12.53 39.28
C LYS A 25 23.71 12.24 39.43
N SER A 26 24.24 11.28 38.69
CA SER A 26 25.67 10.97 38.74
C SER A 26 26.54 12.05 38.08
N PHE A 27 26.01 12.70 37.04
CA PHE A 27 26.61 13.86 36.37
C PHE A 27 26.66 15.09 37.30
N GLU A 28 25.53 15.46 37.91
CA GLU A 28 25.43 16.57 38.87
C GLU A 28 26.39 16.37 40.05
N LYS A 29 26.42 15.17 40.63
CA LYS A 29 27.36 14.82 41.71
C LYS A 29 28.83 15.00 41.28
N HIS A 30 29.18 14.62 40.05
CA HIS A 30 30.55 14.81 39.55
C HIS A 30 30.86 16.30 39.34
N MET A 31 29.91 17.05 38.79
CA MET A 31 30.03 18.50 38.56
C MET A 31 30.26 19.28 39.85
N GLU A 32 29.63 18.87 40.95
CA GLU A 32 29.86 19.47 42.28
C GLU A 32 31.24 19.14 42.84
N SER A 33 31.73 17.93 42.60
CA SER A 33 33.01 17.45 43.13
C SER A 33 34.25 17.87 42.34
N CYS A 34 34.12 18.13 41.04
CA CYS A 34 35.25 18.37 40.14
C CYS A 34 35.20 19.79 39.56
N PRO A 35 36.08 20.71 40.01
CA PRO A 35 36.06 22.11 39.58
C PRO A 35 36.38 22.27 38.08
N ASP A 36 37.23 21.42 37.51
CA ASP A 36 37.59 21.49 36.09
C ASP A 36 36.43 21.12 35.18
N CYS A 37 35.69 20.06 35.54
CA CYS A 37 34.47 19.66 34.85
C CYS A 37 33.37 20.73 34.96
N LYS A 38 33.26 21.38 36.13
CA LYS A 38 32.35 22.53 36.31
C LYS A 38 32.72 23.72 35.42
N LYS A 39 34.01 24.06 35.32
CA LYS A 39 34.49 25.12 34.41
C LYS A 39 34.19 24.80 32.95
N LEU A 40 34.40 23.55 32.54
CA LEU A 40 34.07 23.08 31.19
C LEU A 40 32.56 23.21 30.90
N TYR A 41 31.71 22.85 31.85
CA TYR A 41 30.27 23.02 31.72
C TYR A 41 29.87 24.48 31.54
N GLN A 42 30.43 25.37 32.36
CA GLN A 42 30.17 26.81 32.24
C GLN A 42 30.68 27.39 30.92
N SER A 43 31.84 26.97 30.42
CA SER A 43 32.35 27.45 29.13
C SER A 43 31.46 27.02 27.97
N ILE A 44 30.97 25.79 27.97
CA ILE A 44 30.04 25.32 26.92
C ILE A 44 28.70 26.07 27.00
N LEU A 45 28.18 26.32 28.20
CA LEU A 45 26.97 27.13 28.38
C LEU A 45 27.16 28.56 27.88
N ALA A 46 28.30 29.19 28.17
CA ALA A 46 28.62 30.53 27.70
C ALA A 46 28.68 30.56 26.17
N THR A 47 29.30 29.57 25.53
CA THR A 47 29.31 29.44 24.07
C THR A 47 27.90 29.28 23.50
N LYS A 48 27.07 28.42 24.09
CA LYS A 48 25.66 28.25 23.67
C LYS A 48 24.88 29.55 23.78
N GLN A 49 25.07 30.29 24.88
CA GLN A 49 24.42 31.58 25.07
C GLN A 49 24.90 32.62 24.04
N ALA A 50 26.20 32.69 23.79
CA ALA A 50 26.75 33.59 22.77
C ALA A 50 26.20 33.26 21.37
N MET A 51 26.11 31.97 21.03
CA MET A 51 25.50 31.52 19.77
C MET A 51 24.02 31.93 19.64
N ASN A 52 23.27 31.85 20.74
CA ASN A 52 21.86 32.25 20.76
C ASN A 52 21.65 33.78 20.69
N GLN A 53 22.69 34.57 20.94
CA GLN A 53 22.64 36.03 20.86
C GLN A 53 22.98 36.56 19.47
N LEU A 54 23.33 35.69 18.51
CA LEU A 54 23.56 36.12 17.14
C LEU A 54 22.27 36.72 16.55
N PRO A 55 22.38 37.79 15.75
CA PRO A 55 21.23 38.39 15.09
C PRO A 55 20.57 37.37 14.16
N GLU A 56 19.25 37.40 14.13
CA GLU A 56 18.48 36.61 13.18
C GLU A 56 18.79 37.11 11.76
N VAL A 57 19.16 36.19 10.87
CA VAL A 57 19.46 36.50 9.48
C VAL A 57 18.18 36.34 8.67
N THR A 58 17.63 37.45 8.19
CA THR A 58 16.48 37.44 7.29
C THR A 58 16.90 37.03 5.88
N VAL A 59 16.09 36.22 5.22
CA VAL A 59 16.25 35.92 3.79
C VAL A 59 15.77 37.10 2.95
N SER A 60 16.19 37.16 1.68
CA SER A 60 15.61 38.11 0.71
C SER A 60 14.11 37.85 0.54
N ASP A 61 13.32 38.90 0.26
CA ASP A 61 11.85 38.78 0.08
C ASP A 61 11.45 37.74 -1.00
N ASP A 62 12.24 37.61 -2.05
CA ASP A 62 12.03 36.69 -3.18
C ASP A 62 12.56 35.26 -2.93
N PHE A 63 13.08 34.97 -1.73
CA PHE A 63 13.66 33.65 -1.43
C PHE A 63 12.63 32.53 -1.58
N LEU A 64 11.42 32.76 -1.09
CA LEU A 64 10.37 31.74 -1.06
C LEU A 64 9.85 31.44 -2.47
N GLU A 65 9.75 32.45 -3.33
CA GLU A 65 9.37 32.27 -4.74
C GLU A 65 10.45 31.49 -5.49
N LYS A 66 11.72 31.91 -5.38
CA LYS A 66 12.86 31.16 -5.96
C LYS A 66 12.93 29.72 -5.47
N LEU A 67 12.69 29.49 -4.18
CA LEU A 67 12.67 28.14 -3.60
C LEU A 67 11.56 27.29 -4.20
N ARG A 68 10.33 27.82 -4.27
CA ARG A 68 9.18 27.12 -4.87
C ARG A 68 9.44 26.79 -6.34
N THR A 69 9.94 27.75 -7.11
CA THR A 69 10.26 27.55 -8.53
C THR A 69 11.31 26.45 -8.70
N LYS A 70 12.36 26.41 -7.86
CA LYS A 70 13.36 25.33 -7.89
C LYS A 70 12.78 23.97 -7.51
N ILE A 71 11.93 23.89 -6.49
CA ILE A 71 11.28 22.63 -6.07
C ILE A 71 10.41 22.08 -7.21
N VAL A 72 9.60 22.93 -7.84
CA VAL A 72 8.73 22.53 -8.96
C VAL A 72 9.57 22.11 -10.17
N ALA A 73 10.62 22.87 -10.51
CA ALA A 73 11.51 22.53 -11.60
C ALA A 73 12.21 21.17 -11.39
N ASP A 74 12.74 20.91 -10.19
CA ASP A 74 13.38 19.61 -9.87
C ASP A 74 12.38 18.46 -9.95
N ARG A 75 11.16 18.65 -9.41
CA ARG A 75 10.10 17.65 -9.49
C ARG A 75 9.72 17.34 -10.94
N ASN A 76 9.54 18.36 -11.76
CA ASN A 76 9.19 18.20 -13.17
C ASN A 76 10.31 17.53 -13.94
N ALA A 77 11.57 17.92 -13.72
CA ALA A 77 12.73 17.29 -14.34
C ALA A 77 12.85 15.78 -13.99
N ARG A 78 12.54 15.40 -12.74
CA ARG A 78 12.49 13.98 -12.33
C ARG A 78 11.38 13.21 -13.03
N ILE A 79 10.19 13.82 -13.18
CA ILE A 79 9.06 13.21 -13.89
C ILE A 79 9.43 13.02 -15.36
N GLU A 80 9.96 14.05 -16.03
CA GLU A 80 10.39 13.96 -17.42
C GLU A 80 11.48 12.90 -17.63
N ALA A 81 12.47 12.83 -16.73
CA ALA A 81 13.51 11.81 -16.78
C ALA A 81 12.94 10.38 -16.61
N SER A 82 11.94 10.21 -15.75
CA SER A 82 11.24 8.94 -15.55
C SER A 82 10.42 8.54 -16.79
N LEU A 83 9.70 9.49 -17.39
CA LEU A 83 8.91 9.25 -18.61
C LEU A 83 9.80 8.92 -19.82
N LYS A 84 10.93 9.61 -20.00
CA LYS A 84 11.90 9.29 -21.06
C LYS A 84 12.51 7.90 -20.88
N LYS A 85 12.64 7.40 -19.65
CA LYS A 85 13.10 6.04 -19.36
C LYS A 85 12.06 4.96 -19.71
N GLY A 86 10.77 5.29 -19.66
CA GLY A 86 9.66 4.40 -20.03
C GLY A 86 9.32 4.38 -21.53
N PHE A 87 9.75 5.39 -22.30
CA PHE A 87 9.42 5.54 -23.72
C PHE A 87 10.50 5.00 -24.69
N PHE A 88 11.48 4.21 -24.26
CA PHE A 88 12.39 3.56 -25.22
C PHE A 88 11.62 2.42 -25.94
N PRO A 89 11.29 2.53 -27.24
CA PRO A 89 10.45 1.55 -27.94
C PRO A 89 11.18 0.23 -28.25
N ASN A 90 12.41 0.04 -27.79
CA ASN A 90 13.24 -1.13 -28.13
C ASN A 90 13.06 -2.32 -27.19
N ARG A 91 12.00 -2.33 -26.36
CA ARG A 91 11.72 -3.42 -25.40
C ARG A 91 10.25 -3.79 -25.35
N ILE A 92 9.58 -3.79 -26.51
CA ILE A 92 8.25 -4.36 -26.60
C ILE A 92 8.42 -5.90 -26.61
N PRO A 93 7.83 -6.64 -25.65
CA PRO A 93 7.92 -8.10 -25.65
C PRO A 93 7.24 -8.67 -26.89
N SER A 94 7.84 -9.69 -27.51
CA SER A 94 7.42 -10.28 -28.79
C SER A 94 5.94 -10.72 -28.84
N PHE A 95 5.31 -10.91 -27.68
CA PHE A 95 3.89 -11.27 -27.54
C PHE A 95 2.91 -10.18 -28.00
N THR A 96 3.31 -8.90 -27.93
CA THR A 96 2.45 -7.76 -28.36
C THR A 96 2.10 -7.79 -29.84
N TYR A 97 3.06 -8.17 -30.70
CA TYR A 97 2.81 -8.36 -32.13
C TYR A 97 1.82 -9.50 -32.38
N GLY A 98 1.89 -10.58 -31.59
CA GLY A 98 0.94 -11.68 -31.66
C GLY A 98 -0.48 -11.26 -31.27
N PHE A 99 -0.63 -10.48 -30.20
CA PHE A 99 -1.93 -9.97 -29.78
C PHE A 99 -2.52 -8.96 -30.78
N ALA A 100 -1.70 -8.03 -31.29
CA ALA A 100 -2.13 -7.08 -32.32
C ALA A 100 -2.54 -7.78 -33.61
N ALA A 101 -1.78 -8.79 -34.06
CA ALA A 101 -2.13 -9.60 -35.23
C ALA A 101 -3.41 -10.43 -35.00
N ALA A 102 -3.59 -11.00 -33.81
CA ALA A 102 -4.80 -11.75 -33.45
C ALA A 102 -6.04 -10.84 -33.44
N LEU A 103 -5.95 -9.65 -32.86
CA LEU A 103 -7.05 -8.67 -32.88
C LEU A 103 -7.39 -8.24 -34.31
N LEU A 104 -6.39 -7.95 -35.14
CA LEU A 104 -6.62 -7.64 -36.55
C LEU A 104 -7.25 -8.82 -37.30
N ALA A 105 -6.80 -10.05 -37.05
CA ALA A 105 -7.36 -11.25 -37.67
C ALA A 105 -8.82 -11.51 -37.22
N VAL A 106 -9.17 -11.24 -35.97
CA VAL A 106 -10.55 -11.34 -35.46
C VAL A 106 -11.44 -10.30 -36.11
N LEU A 107 -10.98 -9.04 -36.23
CA LEU A 107 -11.74 -7.98 -36.90
C LEU A 107 -11.96 -8.33 -38.37
N VAL A 108 -10.90 -8.73 -39.09
CA VAL A 108 -10.99 -9.15 -40.50
C VAL A 108 -11.90 -10.37 -40.64
N GLY A 109 -11.77 -11.37 -39.78
CA GLY A 109 -12.62 -12.56 -39.76
C GLY A 109 -14.09 -12.24 -39.50
N PHE A 110 -14.39 -11.29 -38.61
CA PHE A 110 -15.75 -10.80 -38.35
C PHE A 110 -16.35 -10.16 -39.61
N TYR A 111 -15.61 -9.29 -40.30
CA TYR A 111 -16.04 -8.71 -41.56
C TYR A 111 -16.32 -9.78 -42.64
N PHE A 112 -15.47 -10.81 -42.75
CA PHE A 112 -15.71 -11.91 -43.69
C PHE A 112 -16.90 -12.81 -43.29
N PHE A 113 -17.23 -12.90 -41.99
CA PHE A 113 -18.36 -13.68 -41.50
C PHE A 113 -19.72 -13.01 -41.77
N GLU A 114 -19.77 -11.68 -41.75
CA GLU A 114 -20.96 -10.91 -42.15
C GLU A 114 -21.27 -10.99 -43.67
N LEU A 115 -20.32 -11.47 -44.49
CA LEU A 115 -20.48 -11.59 -45.95
C LEU A 115 -20.90 -13.00 -46.43
N LYS A 116 -21.15 -13.99 -45.56
CA LYS A 116 -21.64 -15.31 -45.98
C LYS A 116 -23.17 -15.43 -45.87
N PRO A 117 -23.92 -15.54 -46.97
CA PRO A 117 -25.32 -15.94 -46.89
C PRO A 117 -25.39 -17.41 -46.47
N VAL A 118 -25.99 -17.69 -45.31
CA VAL A 118 -26.36 -19.04 -44.89
C VAL A 118 -27.38 -19.59 -45.88
N ALA A 119 -26.96 -20.48 -46.78
CA ALA A 119 -27.88 -21.26 -47.59
C ALA A 119 -28.61 -22.25 -46.67
N LYS A 120 -29.83 -21.91 -46.27
CA LYS A 120 -30.75 -22.83 -45.58
C LYS A 120 -31.19 -23.91 -46.57
N THR A 121 -30.79 -25.15 -46.35
CA THR A 121 -31.35 -26.31 -47.06
C THR A 121 -32.80 -26.48 -46.60
N MET A 122 -33.73 -26.08 -47.46
CA MET A 122 -35.17 -26.20 -47.23
C MET A 122 -35.60 -27.66 -47.44
N GLN A 123 -36.05 -28.29 -46.36
CA GLN A 123 -36.80 -29.54 -46.39
C GLN A 123 -38.10 -29.34 -47.18
N MET A 124 -38.44 -30.26 -48.08
CA MET A 124 -39.70 -30.27 -48.83
C MET A 124 -40.66 -31.31 -48.20
N PRO A 125 -41.94 -30.96 -47.93
CA PRO A 125 -42.93 -31.84 -47.29
C PRO A 125 -43.56 -32.86 -48.26
N PRO A 126 -44.22 -33.93 -47.74
CA PRO A 126 -44.41 -35.19 -48.44
C PRO A 126 -45.64 -35.23 -49.36
N SER A 127 -45.52 -35.93 -50.49
CA SER A 127 -46.66 -36.31 -51.33
C SER A 127 -47.29 -37.62 -50.81
N ILE A 128 -48.48 -37.47 -50.26
CA ILE A 128 -49.39 -38.57 -49.93
C ILE A 128 -49.84 -39.24 -51.23
N VAL A 129 -49.48 -40.52 -51.42
CA VAL A 129 -50.27 -41.43 -52.25
C VAL A 129 -50.60 -42.66 -51.41
N GLN A 130 -51.90 -42.75 -51.22
CA GLN A 130 -52.72 -43.73 -50.57
C GLN A 130 -52.61 -45.06 -51.32
N ASP A 131 -52.11 -46.11 -50.67
CA ASP A 131 -52.41 -47.47 -51.11
C ASP A 131 -52.74 -48.40 -49.94
N ARG A 132 -54.05 -48.60 -49.83
CA ARG A 132 -54.76 -49.84 -49.47
C ARG A 132 -54.38 -50.60 -48.20
N ILE A 133 -55.33 -50.54 -47.27
CA ILE A 133 -56.11 -51.71 -46.82
C ILE A 133 -55.27 -52.94 -46.49
N ARG A 134 -54.78 -53.04 -45.25
CA ARG A 134 -54.76 -54.32 -44.55
C ARG A 134 -54.67 -54.13 -43.03
N ARG A 135 -55.84 -54.10 -42.41
CA ARG A 135 -56.17 -54.86 -41.20
C ARG A 135 -55.39 -54.48 -39.93
N GLN A 136 -56.06 -53.83 -38.97
CA GLN A 136 -56.91 -54.49 -37.95
C GLN A 136 -56.08 -54.81 -36.69
N SER A 137 -56.22 -53.98 -35.66
CA SER A 137 -56.88 -54.36 -34.38
C SER A 137 -56.48 -53.43 -33.23
N ASN A 138 -57.42 -52.53 -32.89
CA ASN A 138 -57.88 -52.06 -31.58
C ASN A 138 -56.94 -51.49 -30.47
N PRO A 139 -57.46 -50.62 -29.57
CA PRO A 139 -56.73 -49.68 -28.69
C PRO A 139 -56.90 -50.05 -27.19
N PRO A 140 -56.77 -49.12 -26.20
CA PRO A 140 -55.68 -48.20 -25.83
C PRO A 140 -55.20 -48.46 -24.37
N LEU A 141 -54.09 -47.86 -23.91
CA LEU A 141 -54.02 -47.42 -22.49
C LEU A 141 -52.95 -46.35 -22.22
N ASN A 142 -53.33 -45.46 -21.31
CA ASN A 142 -52.71 -44.21 -20.85
C ASN A 142 -51.57 -44.49 -19.82
N PRO A 143 -50.98 -43.50 -19.12
CA PRO A 143 -49.53 -43.33 -19.04
C PRO A 143 -49.00 -43.43 -17.59
N HIS A 144 -47.72 -43.10 -17.46
CA HIS A 144 -47.06 -42.49 -16.31
C HIS A 144 -46.12 -43.36 -15.46
N THR A 145 -44.99 -42.70 -15.20
CA THR A 145 -44.12 -42.77 -14.01
C THR A 145 -43.25 -44.01 -13.82
N SER A 146 -41.94 -43.80 -13.91
CA SER A 146 -41.05 -43.88 -12.74
C SER A 146 -39.58 -43.65 -13.15
N THR A 147 -38.96 -42.59 -12.62
CA THR A 147 -37.52 -42.54 -12.30
C THR A 147 -37.20 -43.62 -11.25
N PRO A 148 -35.97 -44.18 -11.23
CA PRO A 148 -34.94 -43.73 -10.26
C PRO A 148 -33.52 -43.69 -10.86
N VAL A 149 -32.70 -42.68 -10.56
CA VAL A 149 -31.72 -42.57 -9.44
C VAL A 149 -30.58 -43.60 -9.49
N ALA A 150 -29.38 -43.09 -9.76
CA ALA A 150 -28.09 -43.39 -9.12
C ALA A 150 -27.03 -42.50 -9.81
N GLY A 151 -26.14 -41.75 -9.18
CA GLY A 151 -25.79 -41.54 -7.80
C GLY A 151 -24.38 -40.92 -7.78
N GLN A 152 -24.13 -40.06 -6.78
CA GLN A 152 -22.82 -39.75 -6.15
C GLN A 152 -21.82 -38.91 -6.97
N GLY A 153 -21.55 -37.67 -6.56
CA GLY A 153 -20.48 -37.28 -5.60
C GLY A 153 -19.52 -36.37 -6.41
N GLU A 154 -18.87 -35.31 -5.94
CA GLU A 154 -18.39 -34.90 -4.63
C GLU A 154 -18.04 -33.40 -4.69
N PHE A 155 -17.92 -32.79 -3.51
CA PHE A 155 -17.66 -31.37 -3.27
C PHE A 155 -16.21 -30.96 -3.59
N ALA A 156 -16.03 -29.73 -4.09
CA ALA A 156 -15.02 -28.79 -3.58
C ALA A 156 -15.24 -27.40 -4.18
N SER A 157 -15.83 -26.51 -3.38
CA SER A 157 -15.74 -25.06 -3.57
C SER A 157 -14.41 -24.55 -3.02
N SER A 158 -13.73 -23.68 -3.76
CA SER A 158 -12.91 -22.64 -3.16
C SER A 158 -13.15 -21.32 -3.91
N VAL A 159 -13.54 -20.33 -3.11
CA VAL A 159 -13.79 -18.93 -3.44
C VAL A 159 -12.55 -18.16 -3.00
N HIS A 160 -12.04 -17.21 -3.79
CA HIS A 160 -11.80 -15.84 -3.30
C HIS A 160 -11.22 -14.91 -4.37
N ASP A 161 -12.08 -14.01 -4.85
CA ASP A 161 -11.71 -12.62 -5.12
C ASP A 161 -11.87 -11.82 -3.81
N SER A 162 -10.92 -10.96 -3.47
CA SER A 162 -11.18 -9.66 -2.86
C SER A 162 -9.90 -8.84 -2.73
N ASP A 163 -9.90 -7.70 -3.42
CA ASP A 163 -9.12 -6.51 -3.09
C ASP A 163 -9.59 -5.94 -1.75
N SER A 164 -8.65 -5.58 -0.87
CA SER A 164 -8.79 -4.44 0.04
C SER A 164 -7.46 -4.03 0.65
N LEU A 165 -7.24 -2.71 0.63
CA LEU A 165 -6.13 -1.99 1.22
C LEU A 165 -6.26 -1.89 2.75
N ASP A 166 -5.15 -1.45 3.34
CA ASP A 166 -4.96 -0.89 4.67
C ASP A 166 -4.52 -1.82 5.81
N ASN A 167 -3.37 -1.43 6.35
CA ASN A 167 -3.14 -1.11 7.76
C ASN A 167 -1.91 -1.81 8.38
N ILE A 168 -1.11 -0.94 8.99
CA ILE A 168 0.17 -1.16 9.65
C ILE A 168 -0.18 -1.74 11.03
N ASN A 169 0.28 -2.95 11.36
CA ASN A 169 0.14 -3.47 12.72
C ASN A 169 1.48 -3.44 13.45
N GLU A 170 1.57 -2.46 14.35
CA GLU A 170 2.43 -2.44 15.53
C GLU A 170 2.20 -3.70 16.38
N LYS A 171 3.29 -4.22 16.92
CA LYS A 171 3.28 -5.40 17.78
C LYS A 171 2.79 -5.00 19.18
N ASN A 172 1.54 -5.34 19.46
CA ASN A 172 0.88 -5.27 20.77
C ASN A 172 1.71 -5.98 21.86
N THR A 173 2.05 -5.24 22.92
CA THR A 173 2.55 -5.77 24.20
C THR A 173 1.44 -5.59 25.23
N GLN A 174 0.93 -6.71 25.75
CA GLN A 174 0.04 -6.75 26.91
C GLN A 174 0.74 -6.21 28.16
N GLY A 175 0.06 -5.33 28.88
CA GLY A 175 0.44 -4.89 30.21
C GLY A 175 -0.43 -3.71 30.63
N HIS A 176 -1.54 -3.99 31.29
CA HIS A 176 -2.45 -2.99 31.84
C HIS A 176 -1.92 -2.53 33.22
N PRO A 177 -1.51 -1.26 33.42
CA PRO A 177 -1.19 -0.76 34.74
C PRO A 177 -2.31 0.16 35.23
N GLU A 178 -2.96 -0.28 36.30
CA GLU A 178 -3.96 0.47 37.05
C GLU A 178 -3.28 1.66 37.77
N PHE A 179 -3.68 2.89 37.45
CA PHE A 179 -3.13 4.12 38.06
C PHE A 179 -4.20 5.04 38.65
N GLN A 180 -5.34 4.52 39.10
CA GLN A 180 -6.41 5.40 39.61
C GLN A 180 -6.14 6.03 40.98
N ASP A 181 -5.16 5.55 41.76
CA ASP A 181 -5.02 5.96 43.18
C ASP A 181 -3.80 6.82 43.55
N LYS A 182 -3.12 7.47 42.61
CA LYS A 182 -1.87 8.21 42.93
C LYS A 182 -1.77 9.68 42.54
N ILE A 183 -2.87 10.35 42.18
CA ILE A 183 -2.83 11.80 41.91
C ILE A 183 -3.27 12.57 43.16
N LYS A 184 -2.31 12.95 44.01
CA LYS A 184 -2.50 14.02 45.00
C LYS A 184 -2.25 15.36 44.31
N THR A 185 -3.30 16.12 44.02
CA THR A 185 -3.20 17.51 43.58
C THR A 185 -2.81 18.40 44.77
N VAL A 186 -1.67 19.09 44.67
CA VAL A 186 -1.35 20.17 45.62
C VAL A 186 -2.16 21.39 45.19
N LYS A 187 -3.13 21.75 46.03
CA LYS A 187 -3.92 22.97 45.97
C LYS A 187 -2.96 24.17 46.02
N GLN A 188 -2.85 24.94 44.94
CA GLN A 188 -2.22 26.26 44.99
C GLN A 188 -3.24 27.25 45.52
N GLU A 189 -3.04 27.68 46.77
CA GLU A 189 -3.50 28.99 47.22
C GLU A 189 -2.30 29.96 47.17
N TYR A 190 -2.63 31.24 46.98
CA TYR A 190 -1.81 32.44 46.75
C TYR A 190 -1.69 32.90 45.30
#